data_AF-A0A8C2RN84-F1
#
_entry.id   AF-A0A8C2RN84-F1
#
_cell.length_a   1.000
_cell.length_b   1.000
_cell.length_c   1.000
_cell.angle_alpha   90.00
_cell.angle_beta   90.00
_cell.angle_gamma   90.00
#
_symmetry.space_group_name_H-M   'P 1'
#
loop_
_entity.id
_entity.type
_entity.pdbx_description
1 polymer ?
#
loop_
_entity_poly.entity_id
_entity_poly.type
_entity_poly.pdbx_seq_one_letter_code
_entity_poly.pdbx_strand_id
1 'polypeptide(L)'
;MGCNRNCGLIAGAAIGAVLAVFGGVLVPVGDMLIEKTVKKEAVLEEGTTAFKNWVKTDTDVYRQFWIFDVQNPEEVEVHSSKIKVKQRGPYTYR
;
A
#
# COMPACT_ATOMS: atom_id res chain seq x y z
N MET A 1 -56.78 17.39 13.18
CA MET A 1 -56.44 16.76 11.87
C MET A 1 -55.15 15.98 12.04
N GLY A 2 -55.24 14.76 12.57
CA GLY A 2 -54.10 13.88 12.76
C GLY A 2 -53.80 13.13 11.47
N CYS A 3 -52.80 13.58 10.72
CA CYS A 3 -52.18 12.73 9.71
C CYS A 3 -51.57 11.54 10.47
N ASN A 4 -52.10 10.34 10.22
CA ASN A 4 -51.89 9.14 11.03
C ASN A 4 -50.40 8.80 11.14
N ARG A 5 -49.87 8.73 12.36
CA ARG A 5 -48.48 8.32 12.69
C ARG A 5 -48.04 7.04 11.94
N ASN A 6 -48.99 6.15 11.68
CA ASN A 6 -48.79 4.91 10.92
C ASN A 6 -48.45 5.14 9.43
N CYS A 7 -48.97 6.19 8.79
CA CYS A 7 -48.70 6.50 7.39
C CYS A 7 -47.25 7.00 7.20
N GLY A 8 -46.75 7.82 8.13
CA GLY A 8 -45.33 8.23 8.16
C GLY A 8 -44.38 7.05 8.39
N LEU A 9 -44.76 6.10 9.25
CA LEU A 9 -43.97 4.89 9.48
C LEU A 9 -43.92 3.98 8.25
N ILE A 10 -45.04 3.78 7.55
CA ILE A 10 -45.09 2.98 6.32
C ILE A 10 -44.28 3.64 5.20
N ALA A 11 -44.40 4.96 5.01
CA ALA A 11 -43.61 5.69 4.02
C ALA A 11 -42.09 5.61 4.33
N GLY A 12 -41.71 5.76 5.61
CA GLY A 12 -40.32 5.62 6.04
C GLY A 12 -39.78 4.20 5.81
N ALA A 13 -40.57 3.16 6.13
CA ALA A 13 -40.19 1.77 5.88
C ALA A 13 -40.04 1.47 4.38
N ALA A 14 -40.93 1.99 3.53
CA ALA A 14 -40.84 1.84 2.09
C ALA A 14 -39.56 2.50 1.52
N ILE A 15 -39.27 3.73 1.94
CA ILE A 15 -38.03 4.44 1.55
C ILE A 15 -36.79 3.67 2.03
N GLY A 16 -36.80 3.22 3.29
CA GLY A 16 -35.70 2.44 3.87
C GLY A 16 -35.45 1.13 3.12
N ALA A 17 -36.53 0.41 2.75
CA ALA A 17 -36.43 -0.81 1.96
C ALA A 17 -35.84 -0.55 0.57
N VAL A 18 -36.28 0.53 -0.11
CA VAL A 18 -35.73 0.92 -1.41
C VAL A 18 -34.24 1.27 -1.31
N LEU A 19 -33.84 2.04 -0.29
CA LEU A 19 -32.43 2.37 -0.06
C LEU A 19 -31.59 1.13 0.29
N ALA A 20 -32.13 0.19 1.08
CA ALA A 20 -31.43 -1.04 1.42
C ALA A 20 -31.21 -1.93 0.19
N VAL A 21 -32.22 -2.07 -0.68
CA VAL A 21 -32.08 -2.79 -1.96
C VAL A 21 -31.08 -2.09 -2.86
N PHE A 22 -31.16 -0.75 -2.97
CA PHE A 22 -30.24 0.02 -3.80
C PHE A 22 -28.78 -0.09 -3.32
N GLY A 23 -28.55 0.04 -2.01
CA GLY A 23 -27.24 -0.19 -1.41
C GLY A 23 -26.74 -1.61 -1.62
N GLY A 24 -27.61 -2.61 -1.43
CA GLY A 24 -27.29 -4.02 -1.66
C GLY A 24 -26.89 -4.34 -3.10
N VAL A 25 -27.44 -3.64 -4.09
CA VAL A 25 -27.06 -3.77 -5.51
C VAL A 25 -25.78 -2.99 -5.82
N LEU A 26 -25.59 -1.81 -5.23
CA LEU A 26 -24.42 -0.97 -5.51
C LEU A 26 -23.10 -1.60 -5.04
N VAL A 27 -23.10 -2.34 -3.92
CA VAL A 27 -21.89 -2.99 -3.40
C VAL A 27 -21.27 -3.96 -4.44
N PRO A 28 -21.95 -5.01 -4.93
CA PRO A 28 -21.37 -5.94 -5.89
C PRO A 28 -21.06 -5.30 -7.24
N VAL A 29 -21.84 -4.30 -7.67
CA VAL A 29 -21.54 -3.55 -8.91
C VAL A 29 -20.27 -2.73 -8.76
N GLY A 30 -20.10 -2.06 -7.62
CA GLY A 30 -18.88 -1.32 -7.27
C GLY A 30 -17.66 -2.23 -7.31
N ASP A 31 -17.72 -3.37 -6.62
CA ASP A 31 -16.63 -4.36 -6.60
C ASP A 31 -16.25 -4.82 -8.02
N MET A 32 -17.25 -5.12 -8.85
CA MET A 32 -17.01 -5.54 -10.24
C MET A 32 -16.31 -4.46 -11.09
N LEU A 33 -16.74 -3.20 -10.93
CA LEU A 33 -16.13 -2.08 -11.67
C LEU A 33 -14.71 -1.80 -11.20
N ILE A 34 -14.47 -1.86 -9.89
CA ILE A 34 -13.14 -1.69 -9.29
C ILE A 34 -12.23 -2.82 -9.76
N GLU A 35 -12.66 -4.08 -9.66
CA GLU A 35 -11.87 -5.23 -10.09
C GLU A 35 -11.45 -5.14 -11.56
N LYS A 36 -12.39 -4.78 -12.45
CA LYS A 36 -12.11 -4.59 -13.88
C LYS A 36 -11.09 -3.47 -14.12
N THR A 37 -11.23 -2.36 -13.40
CA THR A 37 -10.32 -1.21 -13.52
C THR A 37 -8.93 -1.56 -13.01
N VAL A 38 -8.83 -2.21 -11.86
CA VAL A 38 -7.55 -2.66 -11.29
C VAL A 38 -6.87 -3.66 -12.23
N LYS A 39 -7.61 -4.66 -12.74
CA LYS A 39 -7.06 -5.63 -13.70
C LYS A 39 -6.54 -4.98 -14.97
N LYS A 40 -7.12 -3.87 -15.40
CA LYS A 40 -6.66 -3.11 -16.58
C LYS A 40 -5.43 -2.26 -16.27
N GLU A 41 -5.45 -1.50 -15.18
CA GLU A 41 -4.40 -0.54 -14.83
C GLU A 41 -3.15 -1.17 -14.22
N ALA A 42 -3.26 -2.40 -13.69
CA ALA A 42 -2.16 -3.13 -13.05
C ALA A 42 -1.25 -3.89 -14.05
N VAL A 43 -1.62 -3.96 -15.33
CA VAL A 43 -0.82 -4.66 -16.36
C VAL A 43 0.38 -3.81 -16.76
N LEU A 44 1.52 -4.44 -17.06
CA LEU A 44 2.72 -3.77 -17.57
C LEU A 44 2.63 -3.54 -19.09
N GLU A 45 1.70 -2.68 -19.49
CA GLU A 45 1.50 -2.25 -20.87
C GLU A 45 1.66 -0.72 -20.99
N GLU A 46 2.14 -0.25 -22.13
CA GLU A 46 2.31 1.19 -22.35
C GLU A 46 0.98 1.94 -22.17
N GLY A 47 1.01 2.98 -21.32
CA GLY A 47 -0.15 3.82 -21.01
C GLY A 47 -0.83 3.50 -19.67
N THR A 48 -0.62 2.30 -19.10
CA THR A 48 -1.18 1.95 -17.79
C THR A 48 -0.47 2.65 -16.64
N THR A 49 -1.14 2.76 -15.50
CA THR A 49 -0.55 3.32 -14.27
C THR A 49 0.61 2.46 -13.75
N ALA A 50 0.47 1.12 -13.76
CA ALA A 50 1.53 0.24 -13.30
C ALA A 50 2.79 0.34 -14.16
N PHE A 51 2.66 0.45 -15.48
CA PHE A 51 3.80 0.60 -16.38
C PHE A 51 4.56 1.90 -16.12
N LYS A 52 3.86 3.02 -15.93
CA LYS A 52 4.49 4.32 -15.62
C LYS A 52 5.35 4.24 -14.35
N ASN A 53 4.79 3.66 -13.28
CA ASN A 53 5.50 3.50 -12.01
C ASN A 53 6.66 2.49 -12.08
N TRP A 54 6.52 1.46 -12.91
CA TRP A 54 7.58 0.47 -13.13
C TRP A 54 8.77 1.07 -13.89
N VAL A 55 8.51 1.85 -14.95
CA VAL A 55 9.57 2.51 -15.72
C VAL A 55 10.28 3.59 -14.88
N LYS A 56 9.50 4.42 -14.19
CA LYS A 56 10.02 5.46 -13.31
C LYS A 56 9.14 5.57 -12.09
N THR A 57 9.63 5.08 -10.97
CA THR A 57 8.97 5.28 -9.68
C THR A 57 9.10 6.73 -9.24
N ASP A 58 8.02 7.29 -8.70
CA ASP A 58 8.02 8.62 -8.09
C ASP A 58 8.62 8.62 -6.68
N THR A 59 8.89 7.44 -6.12
CA THR A 59 9.43 7.30 -4.77
C THR A 59 10.95 7.28 -4.77
N ASP A 60 11.54 8.10 -3.90
CA ASP A 60 12.97 8.10 -3.68
C ASP A 60 13.40 6.87 -2.87
N VAL A 61 14.21 6.03 -3.49
CA VAL A 61 14.83 4.89 -2.81
C VAL A 61 16.19 5.32 -2.30
N TYR A 62 16.46 5.09 -1.02
CA TYR A 62 17.76 5.34 -0.42
C TYR A 62 18.41 4.03 -0.02
N ARG A 63 19.71 3.90 -0.29
CA ARG A 63 20.55 2.78 0.14
C ARG A 63 21.56 3.26 1.16
N GLN A 64 21.61 2.58 2.30
CA GLN A 64 22.52 2.90 3.39
C GLN A 64 23.51 1.76 3.61
N PHE A 65 24.78 2.10 3.66
CA PHE A 65 25.85 1.15 3.97
C PHE A 65 26.41 1.38 5.36
N TRP A 66 26.68 0.28 6.06
CA TRP A 66 27.49 0.26 7.27
C TRP A 66 28.71 -0.62 7.03
N ILE A 67 29.88 -0.06 7.27
CA ILE A 67 31.16 -0.74 7.09
C ILE A 67 31.67 -1.16 8.47
N PHE A 68 32.13 -2.39 8.58
CA PHE A 68 32.84 -2.88 9.77
C PHE A 68 34.33 -2.59 9.62
N ASP A 69 34.76 -1.51 10.25
CA ASP A 69 36.16 -1.06 10.29
C ASP A 69 36.96 -1.95 11.25
N VAL A 70 37.98 -2.65 10.75
CA VAL A 70 38.79 -3.58 11.56
C VAL A 70 39.77 -2.81 12.43
N GLN A 71 39.73 -3.05 13.74
CA GLN A 71 40.51 -2.30 14.73
C GLN A 71 41.83 -3.00 15.11
N ASN A 72 42.00 -4.27 14.79
CA ASN A 72 43.20 -5.05 15.12
C ASN A 72 43.74 -5.88 13.93
N PRO A 73 43.99 -5.27 12.76
CA PRO A 73 44.38 -6.01 11.56
C PRO A 73 45.67 -6.82 11.72
N GLU A 74 46.71 -6.26 12.35
CA GLU A 74 47.99 -6.94 12.56
C GLU A 74 47.88 -8.15 13.50
N GLU A 75 47.10 -8.04 14.59
CA GLU A 75 46.86 -9.17 15.50
C GLU A 75 46.15 -10.33 14.78
N VAL A 76 45.22 -10.00 13.89
CA VAL A 76 44.46 -10.98 13.11
C VAL A 76 45.37 -11.67 12.10
N GLU A 77 46.20 -10.90 11.39
CA GLU A 77 47.10 -11.43 10.36
C GLU A 77 48.19 -12.33 10.94
N VAL A 78 48.86 -11.89 12.02
CA VAL A 78 50.01 -12.61 12.58
C VAL A 78 49.59 -13.73 13.53
N HIS A 79 48.54 -13.53 14.32
CA HIS A 79 48.19 -14.43 15.43
C HIS A 79 46.86 -15.16 15.23
N SER A 80 46.18 -14.96 14.09
CA SER A 80 44.82 -15.48 13.86
C SER A 80 43.85 -15.13 14.98
N SER A 81 44.01 -13.93 15.56
CA SER A 81 43.23 -13.47 16.69
C SER A 81 41.78 -13.13 16.29
N LYS A 82 40.90 -12.99 17.27
CA LYS A 82 39.51 -12.58 17.02
C LYS A 82 39.47 -11.15 16.46
N ILE A 83 38.79 -10.98 15.32
CA ILE A 83 38.62 -9.67 14.66
C ILE A 83 37.77 -8.76 15.54
N LYS A 84 38.32 -7.61 15.91
CA LYS A 84 37.63 -6.51 16.58
C LYS A 84 37.19 -5.54 15.50
N VAL A 85 35.89 -5.27 15.39
CA VAL A 85 35.34 -4.35 14.39
C VAL A 85 34.59 -3.21 15.05
N LYS A 86 34.60 -2.05 14.40
CA LYS A 86 33.77 -0.90 14.72
C LYS A 86 32.87 -0.58 13.53
N GLN A 87 31.56 -0.56 13.76
CA GLN A 87 30.61 -0.19 12.71
C GLN A 87 30.72 1.32 12.41
N ARG A 88 30.80 1.67 11.12
CA ARG A 88 30.79 3.05 10.61
C ARG A 88 29.68 3.22 9.57
N GLY A 89 28.85 4.25 9.72
CA GLY A 89 27.73 4.55 8.82
C GLY A 89 26.59 5.26 9.56
N PRO A 90 25.46 5.53 8.87
CA PRO A 90 25.18 5.14 7.49
C PRO A 90 25.88 6.02 6.44
N TYR A 91 26.43 5.40 5.41
CA TYR A 91 26.76 6.06 4.15
C TYR A 91 25.54 5.96 3.22
N THR A 92 24.82 7.07 3.04
CA THR A 92 23.52 7.09 2.36
C THR A 92 23.68 7.52 0.90
N TYR A 93 23.12 6.74 -0.02
CA TYR A 93 23.00 7.03 -1.45
C TYR A 93 21.52 7.04 -1.83
N ARG A 94 21.17 7.86 -2.82
CA ARG A 94 19.89 7.81 -3.53
C ARG A 94 20.10 7.09 -4.86
#